data_AF-A0A381YU83-F1
#
_entry.id   AF-A0A381YU83-F1
#
_cell.length_a   1.000
_cell.length_b   1.000
_cell.length_c   1.000
_cell.angle_alpha   90.00
_cell.angle_beta   90.00
_cell.angle_gamma   90.00
#
_symmetry.space_group_name_H-M   'P 1'
#
loop_
_entity.id
_entity.type
_entity.pdbx_description
1 polymer ?
#
loop_
_entity_poly.entity_id
_entity_poly.type
_entity_poly.pdbx_seq_one_letter_code
_entity_poly.pdbx_strand_id
1 'polypeptide(L)' 'VRATLRLLNAVSHTEVIDGRSITVVYLYGRTADGQSMAVRTPPQAPWFQVVEPPADIITQLEDHVEVRSTLSERLWVDG' A
#
# COMPACT_ATOMS: atom_id res chain seq x y z
N VAL A 1 24.22 1.86 -9.99
CA VAL A 1 24.02 3.23 -10.52
C VAL A 1 23.01 3.94 -9.65
N ARG A 2 23.32 5.10 -9.08
CA ARG A 2 22.34 5.98 -8.41
C ARG A 2 21.97 7.08 -9.40
N ALA A 3 20.70 7.20 -9.72
CA ALA A 3 20.19 8.26 -10.59
C ALA A 3 19.11 9.03 -9.84
N THR A 4 19.21 10.35 -9.86
CA THR A 4 18.15 11.24 -9.37
C THR A 4 17.16 11.47 -10.50
N LEU A 5 15.90 11.19 -10.23
CA LEU A 5 14.79 11.30 -11.18
C LEU A 5 13.87 12.43 -10.73
N ARG A 6 13.62 13.39 -11.62
CA ARG A 6 12.42 14.22 -11.53
C ARG A 6 11.24 13.36 -11.97
N LEU A 7 10.46 12.89 -11.01
CA LEU A 7 9.28 12.06 -11.25
C LEU A 7 8.23 12.84 -12.03
N LEU A 8 7.68 12.20 -13.06
CA LEU A 8 6.59 12.74 -13.87
C LEU A 8 5.30 11.93 -13.69
N ASN A 9 5.41 10.61 -13.56
CA ASN A 9 4.27 9.73 -13.34
C ASN A 9 4.69 8.43 -12.61
N ALA A 10 3.73 7.77 -11.98
CA ALA A 10 3.85 6.42 -11.44
C ALA A 10 2.63 5.58 -11.86
N VAL A 11 2.86 4.36 -12.32
CA VAL A 11 1.80 3.45 -12.79
C VAL A 11 2.01 2.07 -12.18
N SER A 12 0.95 1.47 -11.64
CA SER A 12 0.97 0.09 -11.17
C SER A 12 0.61 -0.88 -12.30
N HIS A 13 1.26 -2.04 -12.30
CA HIS A 13 0.97 -3.15 -13.20
C HIS A 13 1.10 -4.47 -12.44
N THR A 14 0.20 -5.40 -12.70
CA THR A 14 0.24 -6.74 -12.12
C THR A 14 1.08 -7.65 -13.01
N GLU A 15 2.16 -8.19 -12.47
CA GLU A 15 3.07 -9.13 -13.13
C GLU A 15 3.01 -10.50 -12.47
N VAL A 16 3.35 -11.56 -13.21
CA VAL A 16 3.57 -12.90 -12.63
C VAL A 16 5.06 -13.11 -12.43
N ILE A 17 5.49 -13.26 -11.17
CA ILE A 17 6.90 -13.42 -10.78
C ILE A 17 6.95 -14.64 -9.85
N ASP A 18 7.81 -15.62 -10.17
CA ASP A 18 7.94 -16.87 -9.40
C ASP A 18 6.60 -17.57 -9.13
N GLY A 19 5.70 -17.54 -10.12
CA GLY A 19 4.36 -18.15 -10.05
C GLY A 19 3.34 -17.38 -9.20
N ARG A 20 3.69 -16.20 -8.68
CA ARG A 20 2.79 -15.35 -7.88
C ARG A 20 2.40 -14.10 -8.64
N SER A 21 1.14 -13.68 -8.47
CA SER A 21 0.67 -12.38 -8.96
C SER A 21 1.20 -11.28 -8.04
N ILE A 22 1.98 -10.36 -8.58
CA ILE A 22 2.66 -9.30 -7.83
C ILE A 22 2.36 -7.97 -8.49
N THR A 23 1.95 -6.98 -7.69
CA THR A 23 1.85 -5.60 -8.17
C THR A 23 3.23 -4.95 -8.17
N VAL A 24 3.64 -4.43 -9.31
CA VAL A 24 4.88 -3.68 -9.51
C VAL A 24 4.52 -2.24 -9.89
N VAL A 25 5.31 -1.28 -9.42
CA VAL A 25 5.15 0.12 -9.78
C VAL A 25 6.27 0.54 -10.73
N TYR A 26 5.89 1.20 -11.81
CA TYR A 26 6.83 1.83 -12.74
C TYR A 26 6.86 3.34 -12.48
N LEU A 27 8.05 3.85 -12.23
CA LEU A 27 8.31 5.29 -12.06
C LEU A 27 8.84 5.86 -13.37
N TYR A 28 8.13 6.82 -13.94
CA TYR A 28 8.51 7.51 -15.16
C TYR A 28 8.97 8.92 -14.82
N GLY A 29 10.12 9.32 -15.35
CA GLY A 29 10.61 10.67 -15.13
C GLY A 29 11.78 11.04 -16.03
N ARG A 30 12.45 12.14 -15.68
CA ARG A 30 13.69 12.57 -16.33
C ARG A 30 14.86 12.63 -15.36
N THR A 31 16.02 12.22 -15.83
CA THR A 31 17.29 12.40 -15.15
C THR A 31 17.72 13.88 -15.15
N ALA A 32 18.77 14.21 -14.40
CA ALA A 32 19.27 15.58 -14.30
C ALA A 32 19.79 16.15 -15.65
N ASP A 33 20.31 15.28 -16.52
CA ASP A 33 20.73 15.59 -17.90
C ASP A 33 19.57 15.55 -18.91
N GLY A 34 18.33 15.37 -18.45
CA GLY A 34 17.12 15.49 -19.26
C GLY A 34 16.70 14.22 -20.01
N GLN A 35 17.41 13.10 -19.83
CA GLN A 35 17.02 11.82 -20.44
C GLN A 35 15.75 11.27 -19.79
N SER A 36 14.87 10.71 -20.60
CA SER A 36 13.67 10.03 -20.11
C SER A 36 14.03 8.64 -19.62
N MET A 37 13.54 8.26 -18.44
CA MET A 37 13.82 6.97 -17.84
C MET A 37 12.56 6.39 -17.19
N ALA A 38 12.42 5.08 -17.30
CA ALA A 38 11.43 4.29 -16.58
C ALA A 38 12.17 3.35 -15.62
N VAL A 39 11.77 3.34 -14.35
CA VAL A 39 12.36 2.50 -13.31
C VAL A 39 11.29 1.57 -12.77
N ARG A 40 11.54 0.27 -12.86
CA ARG A 40 10.73 -0.76 -12.23
C ARG A 40 11.10 -0.83 -10.75
N THR A 41 10.15 -0.64 -9.84
CA THR A 41 10.42 -0.82 -8.41
C THR A 41 10.62 -2.30 -8.08
N PRO A 42 11.33 -2.62 -6.98
CA PRO A 42 11.23 -3.96 -6.40
C PRO A 42 9.76 -4.31 -6.10
N PRO A 43 9.38 -5.60 -6.21
CA PRO A 43 8.12 -6.10 -5.67
C PRO A 43 7.90 -5.63 -4.25
N GLN A 44 6.73 -5.03 -3.98
CA GLN A 44 6.30 -4.71 -2.63
C GLN A 44 4.92 -5.32 -2.42
N ALA A 45 4.77 -6.00 -1.28
CA ALA A 45 3.43 -6.41 -0.85
C ALA A 45 2.62 -5.14 -0.56
N PRO A 46 1.36 -5.05 -1.05
CA PRO A 46 0.48 -3.99 -0.62
C PRO A 46 0.31 -4.08 0.89
N TRP A 47 0.29 -2.92 1.55
CA TRP A 47 0.01 -2.81 2.96
C TRP A 47 -1.02 -1.72 3.17
N PHE A 48 -1.75 -1.83 4.26
CA PHE A 48 -2.62 -0.78 4.76
C PHE A 48 -2.32 -0.62 6.25
N GLN A 49 -2.44 0.59 6.74
CA GLN A 49 -2.29 0.87 8.16
C GLN A 49 -3.65 0.68 8.83
N VAL A 50 -3.69 -0.18 9.84
CA VAL A 50 -4.81 -0.22 10.79
C VAL A 50 -4.45 0.71 11.94
N VAL A 51 -5.33 1.68 12.22
CA VAL A 51 -5.23 2.52 13.40
C VAL A 51 -6.22 1.98 14.41
N GLU A 52 -5.73 1.63 15.60
CA GLU A 52 -6.62 1.20 16.69
C GLU A 52 -7.50 2.37 17.12
N PRO A 53 -8.82 2.16 17.30
CA PRO A 53 -9.71 3.21 17.77
C PRO A 53 -9.30 3.62 19.20
N PRO A 54 -9.31 4.92 19.52
CA PRO A 54 -9.06 5.36 20.88
C PRO A 54 -10.17 4.91 21.84
N ALA A 55 -9.84 4.82 23.14
CA ALA A 55 -10.70 4.17 24.13
C ALA A 55 -12.09 4.80 24.27
N ASP A 56 -12.21 6.12 24.07
CA ASP A 56 -13.48 6.84 24.09
C ASP A 56 -14.42 6.42 22.96
N ILE A 57 -13.88 6.13 21.78
CA ILE A 57 -14.63 5.58 20.65
C ILE A 57 -15.09 4.15 20.94
N ILE A 58 -14.24 3.34 21.59
CA ILE A 58 -14.61 1.98 21.99
C ILE A 58 -15.79 2.02 22.97
N THR A 59 -15.71 2.86 24.00
CA THR A 59 -16.80 3.03 24.98
C THR A 59 -18.09 3.49 24.31
N GLN A 60 -18.02 4.46 23.39
CA GLN A 60 -19.20 4.89 22.64
C GLN A 60 -19.82 3.71 21.89
N LEU A 61 -19.03 2.88 21.22
CA LEU A 61 -19.52 1.72 20.47
C LEU A 61 -20.17 0.67 21.37
N GLU A 62 -19.69 0.47 22.60
CA GLU A 62 -20.27 -0.50 23.55
C GLU A 62 -21.68 -0.11 24.03
N ASP A 63 -22.03 1.18 23.97
CA ASP A 63 -23.35 1.69 24.36
C ASP A 63 -24.44 1.44 23.28
N HIS A 64 -24.05 1.04 22.07
CA HIS A 64 -24.95 0.81 20.94
C HIS A 64 -25.47 -0.63 20.87
N VAL A 65 -26.79 -0.83 20.92
CA VAL A 65 -27.43 -2.17 20.94
C VAL A 65 -27.16 -2.99 19.67
N GLU A 66 -26.85 -2.32 18.56
CA GLU A 66 -26.48 -2.92 17.28
C GLU A 66 -25.04 -3.49 17.27
N VAL A 67 -24.19 -3.08 18.21
CA VAL A 67 -22.79 -3.52 18.29
C VAL A 67 -22.71 -4.88 18.99
N ARG A 68 -22.18 -5.87 18.28
CA ARG A 68 -22.07 -7.26 18.78
C ARG A 68 -20.83 -7.50 19.64
N SER A 69 -19.72 -6.80 19.36
CA SER A 69 -18.44 -6.92 20.06
C SER A 69 -17.52 -5.76 19.67
N THR A 70 -16.78 -5.25 20.65
CA THR A 70 -15.67 -4.29 20.48
C THR A 70 -14.30 -4.94 20.68
N LEU A 71 -14.26 -6.25 20.93
CA LEU A 71 -13.01 -6.99 21.08
C LEU A 71 -12.22 -6.98 19.77
N SER A 72 -10.92 -6.72 19.87
CA SER A 72 -10.02 -6.77 18.73
C SER A 72 -10.01 -8.18 18.11
N GLU A 73 -10.40 -8.26 16.85
CA GLU A 73 -10.25 -9.47 16.05
C GLU A 73 -9.00 -9.36 15.17
N ARG A 74 -8.38 -10.52 14.87
CA ARG A 74 -7.35 -10.54 13.84
C ARG A 74 -8.00 -10.32 12.49
N LEU A 75 -7.64 -9.22 11.85
CA LEU A 75 -7.97 -8.98 10.45
C LEU A 75 -7.06 -9.85 9.57
N TRP A 76 -7.67 -10.70 8.76
CA TRP A 76 -6.98 -11.45 7.71
C TRP A 76 -7.53 -10.94 6.38
N VAL A 77 -6.63 -10.57 5.46
CA VAL A 77 -6.99 -10.31 4.07
C VAL A 77 -6.56 -11.54 3.30
N ASP A 78 -7.53 -12.28 2.77
CA ASP A 78 -7.25 -13.34 1.81
C ASP A 78 -6.60 -12.69 0.57
N GLY A 79 -5.36 -13.09 0.29
CA GLY A 79 -4.56 -12.60 -0.82
C GLY A 79 -4.79 -13.38 -2.11
#